data_AF-A0A0C9THP9-F1
#
_entry.id   AF-A0A0C9THP9-F1
#
_cell.length_a   1.000
_cell.length_b   1.000
_cell.length_c   1.000
_cell.angle_alpha   90.00
_cell.angle_beta   90.00
_cell.angle_gamma   90.00
#
_symmetry.space_group_name_H-M   'P 1'
#
loop_
_entity.id
_entity.type
_entity.pdbx_description
1 polymer ?
#
loop_
_entity_poly.entity_id
_entity_poly.type
_entity_poly.pdbx_seq_one_letter_code
_entity_poly.pdbx_strand_id
1 'polypeptide(L)'
;MHLLSLNLPDLLILLWCGMLDCDSNDNKTTWLWTCLTKPDEWRAHGERVAAAIVDITGVYGRPPRNPAEKINSGYKAWEFHLYLYRLRPGLLHGILPDPYWRNFCRLARAVQLITQHSITQEELKTANQLFIKFASEFEELYYQCRIKRVHFVRQSIHALTHYGHEVKTKGPLICALQWTMEQTIGNLTEELRQHSNCFANLIQ
;
A
#
# COMPACT_ATOMS: atom_id res chain seq x y z
N MET A 1 7.03 5.42 5.33
CA MET A 1 7.08 5.41 3.86
C MET A 1 6.77 4.04 3.27
N HIS A 2 7.72 3.09 3.28
CA HIS A 2 7.55 1.77 2.63
C HIS A 2 6.39 0.94 3.18
N LEU A 3 6.12 1.00 4.49
CA LEU A 3 5.02 0.24 5.09
C LEU A 3 3.68 0.49 4.36
N LEU A 4 3.28 1.76 4.26
CA LEU A 4 2.00 2.13 3.66
C LEU A 4 2.05 2.10 2.13
N SER A 5 3.17 2.46 1.53
CA SER A 5 3.26 2.68 0.08
C SER A 5 3.82 1.50 -0.72
N LEU A 6 4.40 0.48 -0.09
CA LEU A 6 4.95 -0.70 -0.77
C LEU A 6 4.53 -2.01 -0.09
N ASN A 7 4.80 -2.18 1.21
CA ASN A 7 4.63 -3.48 1.89
C ASN A 7 3.16 -3.91 2.03
N LEU A 8 2.26 -2.98 2.38
CA LEU A 8 0.83 -3.26 2.44
C LEU A 8 0.21 -3.41 1.05
N PRO A 9 0.49 -2.53 0.06
CA PRO A 9 0.07 -2.74 -1.32
C PRO A 9 0.50 -4.08 -1.87
N ASP A 10 1.76 -4.47 -1.71
CA ASP A 10 2.29 -5.76 -2.18
C ASP A 10 1.45 -6.92 -1.62
N LEU A 11 1.26 -6.98 -0.30
CA LEU A 11 0.46 -8.03 0.32
C LEU A 11 -1.01 -8.04 -0.14
N LEU A 12 -1.70 -6.89 -0.09
CA LEU A 12 -3.14 -6.81 -0.36
C LEU A 12 -3.46 -7.04 -1.84
N ILE A 13 -2.61 -6.55 -2.75
CA ILE A 13 -2.76 -6.80 -4.19
C ILE A 13 -2.58 -8.29 -4.47
N LEU A 14 -1.54 -8.93 -3.94
CA LEU A 14 -1.32 -10.37 -4.10
C LEU A 14 -2.48 -11.21 -3.56
N LEU A 15 -3.07 -10.80 -2.43
CA LEU A 15 -4.25 -11.46 -1.87
C LEU A 15 -5.46 -11.37 -2.81
N TRP A 16 -5.83 -10.18 -3.28
CA TRP A 16 -7.04 -10.01 -4.10
C TRP A 16 -6.89 -10.55 -5.52
N CYS A 17 -5.67 -10.58 -6.05
CA CYS A 17 -5.35 -11.25 -7.32
C CYS A 17 -5.16 -12.76 -7.16
N GLY A 18 -5.18 -13.31 -5.93
CA GLY A 18 -4.95 -14.73 -5.68
C GLY A 18 -3.53 -15.21 -6.05
N MET A 19 -2.58 -14.30 -6.11
CA MET A 19 -1.20 -14.54 -6.56
C MET A 19 -0.24 -14.91 -5.44
N LEU A 20 -0.68 -14.81 -4.17
CA LEU A 20 0.12 -15.28 -3.04
C LEU A 20 0.38 -16.79 -3.16
N ASP A 21 1.56 -17.22 -2.70
CA ASP A 21 1.90 -18.64 -2.62
C ASP A 21 0.86 -19.39 -1.79
N CYS A 22 0.54 -20.60 -2.22
CA CYS A 22 -0.39 -21.47 -1.50
C CYS A 22 0.42 -22.58 -0.86
N ASP A 23 0.31 -22.72 0.46
CA ASP A 23 0.84 -23.89 1.17
C ASP A 23 0.25 -25.17 0.58
N SER A 24 1.03 -26.25 0.57
CA SER A 24 0.61 -27.54 0.00
C SER A 24 -0.64 -28.11 0.67
N ASN A 25 -0.94 -27.70 1.91
CA ASN A 25 -2.12 -28.12 2.66
C ASN A 25 -3.26 -27.08 2.61
N ASP A 26 -3.11 -25.97 1.85
CA ASP A 26 -4.17 -25.00 1.58
C ASP A 26 -4.76 -25.13 0.17
N ASN A 27 -5.88 -24.44 -0.06
CA ASN A 27 -6.55 -24.46 -1.34
C ASN A 27 -7.07 -23.06 -1.70
N LYS A 28 -6.60 -22.52 -2.83
CA LYS A 28 -6.99 -21.20 -3.34
C LYS A 28 -8.49 -21.05 -3.62
N THR A 29 -9.22 -22.15 -3.87
CA THR A 29 -10.69 -22.12 -4.02
C THR A 29 -11.41 -21.65 -2.76
N THR A 30 -10.76 -21.75 -1.59
CA THR A 30 -11.30 -21.30 -0.31
C THR A 30 -10.98 -19.83 0.00
N TRP A 31 -10.30 -19.13 -0.90
CA TRP A 31 -9.91 -17.72 -0.73
C TRP A 31 -11.01 -16.79 -1.26
N LEU A 32 -12.01 -16.54 -0.42
CA LEU A 32 -13.21 -15.77 -0.78
C LEU A 32 -12.93 -14.30 -1.14
N TRP A 33 -11.78 -13.76 -0.72
CA TRP A 33 -11.37 -12.38 -1.01
C TRP A 33 -10.75 -12.18 -2.39
N THR A 34 -10.54 -13.26 -3.15
CA THR A 34 -9.96 -13.19 -4.48
C THR A 34 -11.00 -12.69 -5.48
N CYS A 35 -10.80 -11.48 -6.02
CA CYS A 35 -11.76 -10.80 -6.90
C CYS A 35 -11.16 -10.27 -8.20
N LEU A 36 -9.84 -10.39 -8.37
CA LEU A 36 -9.10 -9.93 -9.56
C LEU A 36 -8.19 -11.06 -10.09
N THR A 37 -8.69 -12.29 -10.12
CA THR A 37 -7.89 -13.47 -10.50
C THR A 37 -7.81 -13.68 -12.00
N LYS A 38 -8.87 -13.32 -12.74
CA LYS A 38 -8.89 -13.50 -14.18
C LYS A 38 -8.12 -12.38 -14.88
N PRO A 39 -7.33 -12.69 -15.93
CA PRO A 39 -6.59 -11.68 -16.69
C PRO A 39 -7.48 -10.53 -17.20
N ASP A 40 -8.70 -10.84 -17.65
CA ASP A 40 -9.65 -9.85 -18.14
C ASP A 40 -10.19 -8.92 -17.04
N GLU A 41 -10.46 -9.47 -15.85
CA GLU A 41 -10.89 -8.69 -14.68
C GLU A 41 -9.78 -7.73 -14.23
N TRP A 42 -8.52 -8.21 -14.20
CA TRP A 42 -7.36 -7.39 -13.86
C TRP A 42 -7.10 -6.29 -14.89
N ARG A 43 -7.19 -6.62 -16.19
CA ARG A 43 -7.05 -5.66 -17.29
C ARG A 43 -8.13 -4.58 -17.25
N ALA A 44 -9.40 -4.98 -17.11
CA ALA A 44 -10.52 -4.04 -16.99
C ALA A 44 -10.41 -3.17 -15.73
N HIS A 45 -9.95 -3.73 -14.60
CA HIS A 45 -9.65 -2.94 -13.40
C HIS A 45 -8.56 -1.90 -13.68
N GLY A 46 -7.50 -2.30 -14.38
CA GLY A 46 -6.40 -1.44 -14.76
C GLY A 46 -6.82 -0.26 -15.66
N GLU A 47 -7.68 -0.52 -16.64
CA GLU A 47 -8.28 0.49 -17.50
C GLU A 47 -9.13 1.49 -16.70
N ARG A 48 -9.92 1.01 -15.73
CA ARG A 48 -10.68 1.89 -14.82
C ARG A 48 -9.79 2.79 -13.97
N VAL A 49 -8.65 2.28 -13.50
CA VAL A 49 -7.67 3.10 -12.75
C VAL A 49 -7.08 4.19 -13.65
N ALA A 50 -6.73 3.86 -14.89
CA ALA A 50 -6.24 4.85 -15.85
C ALA A 50 -7.31 5.89 -16.22
N ALA A 51 -8.57 5.47 -16.37
CA ALA A 51 -9.68 6.39 -16.65
C ALA A 51 -9.91 7.39 -15.50
N ALA A 52 -9.69 6.98 -14.25
CA ALA A 52 -9.84 7.85 -13.08
C ALA A 52 -8.81 8.99 -13.00
N ILE A 53 -7.83 9.06 -13.91
CA ILE A 53 -6.87 10.16 -14.01
C ILE A 53 -7.57 11.51 -14.14
N VAL A 54 -8.68 11.59 -14.89
CA VAL A 54 -9.39 12.86 -15.15
C VAL A 54 -9.96 13.49 -13.89
N ASP A 55 -10.21 12.68 -12.85
CA ASP A 55 -10.76 13.12 -11.58
C ASP A 55 -9.68 13.51 -10.56
N ILE A 56 -8.40 13.29 -10.89
CA ILE A 56 -7.26 13.63 -10.02
C ILE A 56 -6.67 14.95 -10.47
N THR A 57 -6.92 16.01 -9.70
CA THR A 57 -6.31 17.32 -9.99
C THR A 57 -4.79 17.23 -9.90
N GLY A 58 -4.09 17.88 -10.84
CA GLY A 58 -2.61 17.86 -10.92
C GLY A 58 -1.89 18.39 -9.66
N VAL A 59 -2.60 19.09 -8.77
CA VAL A 59 -2.10 19.50 -7.45
C VAL A 59 -1.70 18.30 -6.57
N TYR A 60 -2.31 17.12 -6.78
CA TYR A 60 -1.98 15.89 -6.05
C TYR A 60 -0.81 15.11 -6.69
N GLY A 61 -0.13 15.71 -7.66
CA GLY A 61 1.01 15.12 -8.36
C GLY A 61 0.61 14.19 -9.50
N ARG A 62 1.49 13.23 -9.82
CA ARG A 62 1.28 12.30 -10.94
C ARG A 62 0.23 11.26 -10.56
N PRO A 63 -0.85 11.11 -11.34
CA PRO A 63 -1.87 10.12 -11.06
C PRO A 63 -1.34 8.69 -11.30
N PRO A 64 -1.93 7.67 -10.65
CA PRO A 64 -1.52 6.29 -10.80
C PRO A 64 -1.73 5.81 -12.24
N ARG A 65 -0.69 5.23 -12.84
CA ARG A 65 -0.80 4.57 -14.15
C ARG A 65 -1.61 3.28 -14.05
N ASN A 66 -1.99 2.74 -15.21
CA ASN A 66 -2.64 1.43 -15.33
C ASN A 66 -1.80 0.36 -14.59
N PRO A 67 -2.28 -0.20 -13.46
CA PRO A 67 -1.55 -1.23 -12.73
C PRO A 67 -1.40 -2.52 -13.55
N ALA A 68 -2.34 -2.84 -14.45
CA ALA A 68 -2.22 -4.03 -15.28
C ALA A 68 -1.02 -3.98 -16.24
N GLU A 69 -0.59 -2.78 -16.64
CA GLU A 69 0.54 -2.59 -17.54
C GLU A 69 1.85 -2.25 -16.82
N LYS A 70 1.77 -1.58 -15.66
CA LYS A 70 2.93 -0.91 -15.06
C LYS A 70 3.30 -1.37 -13.65
N ILE A 71 2.48 -2.18 -12.98
CA ILE A 71 2.70 -2.54 -11.58
C ILE A 71 4.08 -3.19 -11.33
N ASN A 72 4.57 -3.98 -12.31
CA ASN A 72 5.86 -4.66 -12.25
C ASN A 72 7.00 -3.91 -12.98
N SER A 73 6.75 -2.72 -13.53
CA SER A 73 7.71 -1.98 -14.35
C SER A 73 7.84 -0.53 -13.88
N GLY A 74 8.40 -0.34 -12.68
CA GLY A 74 8.68 0.97 -12.12
C GLY A 74 7.44 1.73 -11.63
N TYR A 75 6.46 1.02 -11.07
CA TYR A 75 5.33 1.62 -10.36
C TYR A 75 5.82 2.31 -9.09
N LYS A 76 5.58 3.62 -8.96
CA LYS A 76 6.16 4.40 -7.87
C LYS A 76 5.38 4.21 -6.57
N ALA A 77 6.06 4.38 -5.44
CA ALA A 77 5.45 4.34 -4.10
C ALA A 77 4.25 5.29 -3.96
N TRP A 78 4.29 6.48 -4.58
CA TRP A 78 3.16 7.41 -4.59
C TRP A 78 1.96 6.88 -5.40
N GLU A 79 2.22 6.21 -6.53
CA GLU A 79 1.17 5.61 -7.34
C GLU A 79 0.48 4.48 -6.57
N PHE A 80 1.23 3.61 -5.88
CA PHE A 80 0.65 2.61 -4.98
C PHE A 80 -0.22 3.24 -3.90
N HIS A 81 0.22 4.35 -3.32
CA HIS A 81 -0.52 5.05 -2.27
C HIS A 81 -1.87 5.58 -2.77
N LEU A 82 -1.88 6.29 -3.90
CA LEU A 82 -3.10 6.82 -4.51
C LEU A 82 -4.01 5.70 -5.00
N TYR A 83 -3.44 4.73 -5.71
CA TYR A 83 -4.16 3.57 -6.22
C TYR A 83 -4.87 2.80 -5.09
N LEU A 84 -4.14 2.47 -4.02
CA LEU A 84 -4.67 1.66 -2.94
C LEU A 84 -5.61 2.46 -2.03
N TYR A 85 -5.24 3.62 -1.51
CA TYR A 85 -6.04 4.25 -0.44
C TYR A 85 -7.01 5.32 -0.92
N ARG A 86 -6.88 5.82 -2.16
CA ARG A 86 -7.78 6.83 -2.73
C ARG A 86 -8.76 6.24 -3.73
N LEU A 87 -8.29 5.45 -4.69
CA LEU A 87 -9.14 4.92 -5.76
C LEU A 87 -9.83 3.59 -5.38
N ARG A 88 -9.07 2.63 -4.86
CA ARG A 88 -9.58 1.26 -4.65
C ARG A 88 -10.77 1.11 -3.71
N PRO A 89 -10.98 1.93 -2.64
CA PRO A 89 -12.19 1.82 -1.84
C PRO A 89 -13.47 1.97 -2.69
N GLY A 90 -13.47 2.90 -3.66
CA GLY A 90 -14.55 3.06 -4.62
C GLY A 90 -14.53 2.00 -5.72
N LEU A 91 -13.37 1.71 -6.31
CA LEU A 91 -13.26 0.77 -7.43
C LEU A 91 -13.59 -0.68 -7.06
N LEU A 92 -13.38 -1.08 -5.81
CA LEU A 92 -13.67 -2.43 -5.31
C LEU A 92 -15.03 -2.56 -4.62
N HIS A 93 -15.80 -1.47 -4.50
CA HIS A 93 -17.15 -1.53 -3.94
C HIS A 93 -18.06 -2.40 -4.83
N GLY A 94 -18.69 -3.41 -4.25
CA GLY A 94 -19.50 -4.40 -4.97
C GLY A 94 -18.70 -5.47 -5.74
N ILE A 95 -17.36 -5.40 -5.75
CA ILE A 95 -16.47 -6.40 -6.36
C ILE A 95 -15.80 -7.26 -5.29
N LEU A 96 -15.20 -6.62 -4.30
CA LEU A 96 -14.64 -7.30 -3.13
C LEU A 96 -15.79 -7.61 -2.15
N PRO A 97 -15.91 -8.85 -1.61
CA PRO A 97 -17.04 -9.16 -0.74
C PRO A 97 -17.06 -8.28 0.52
N ASP A 98 -18.27 -7.94 0.96
CA ASP A 98 -18.53 -6.88 1.95
C ASP A 98 -17.66 -6.97 3.23
N PRO A 99 -17.44 -8.14 3.87
CA PRO A 99 -16.58 -8.21 5.05
C PRO A 99 -15.14 -7.74 4.78
N TYR A 100 -14.57 -8.15 3.65
CA TYR A 100 -13.20 -7.79 3.24
C TYR A 100 -13.12 -6.33 2.80
N TRP A 101 -14.15 -5.84 2.09
CA TRP A 101 -14.23 -4.46 1.66
C TRP A 101 -14.35 -3.49 2.84
N ARG A 102 -15.18 -3.80 3.85
CA ARG A 102 -15.29 -2.99 5.07
C ARG A 102 -13.99 -2.97 5.85
N ASN A 103 -13.34 -4.13 6.01
CA ASN A 103 -12.03 -4.20 6.66
C ASN A 103 -11.01 -3.31 5.92
N PHE A 104 -10.95 -3.42 4.59
CA PHE A 104 -10.07 -2.58 3.77
C PHE A 104 -10.40 -1.08 3.88
N CYS A 105 -11.68 -0.69 3.93
CA CYS A 105 -12.08 0.70 4.11
C CYS A 105 -11.63 1.28 5.45
N ARG A 106 -11.56 0.46 6.52
CA ARG A 106 -10.97 0.89 7.81
C ARG A 106 -9.49 1.23 7.65
N LEU A 107 -8.74 0.37 6.95
CA LEU A 107 -7.33 0.64 6.63
C LEU A 107 -7.20 1.94 5.82
N ALA A 108 -7.97 2.08 4.75
CA ALA A 108 -7.93 3.27 3.90
C ALA A 108 -8.22 4.55 4.70
N ARG A 109 -9.24 4.53 5.57
CA ARG A 109 -9.55 5.66 6.44
C ARG A 109 -8.44 5.95 7.45
N ALA A 110 -7.86 4.92 8.08
CA ALA A 110 -6.75 5.08 9.00
C ALA A 110 -5.53 5.73 8.32
N VAL A 111 -5.19 5.27 7.11
CA VAL A 111 -4.10 5.82 6.32
C VAL A 111 -4.35 7.27 5.91
N GLN A 112 -5.59 7.61 5.52
CA GLN A 112 -5.95 8.98 5.20
C GLN A 112 -5.78 9.94 6.39
N LEU A 113 -6.16 9.50 7.60
CA LEU A 113 -6.01 10.31 8.81
C LEU A 113 -4.55 10.47 9.22
N ILE A 114 -3.78 9.38 9.17
CA ILE A 114 -2.42 9.35 9.75
C ILE A 114 -1.36 9.98 8.85
N THR A 115 -1.65 10.15 7.56
CA THR A 115 -0.73 10.75 6.59
C THR A 115 -0.92 12.26 6.42
N GLN A 116 -1.74 12.90 7.26
CA GLN A 116 -1.87 14.35 7.26
C GLN A 116 -0.62 15.03 7.85
N HIS A 117 -0.28 16.21 7.34
CA HIS A 117 0.83 17.01 7.90
C HIS A 117 0.53 17.56 9.29
N SER A 118 -0.75 17.80 9.60
CA SER A 118 -1.25 18.16 10.91
C SER A 118 -2.34 17.17 11.29
N ILE A 119 -2.24 16.58 12.48
CA ILE A 119 -3.14 15.52 12.95
C ILE A 119 -3.56 15.89 14.37
N THR A 120 -4.86 15.98 14.62
CA THR A 120 -5.38 16.20 15.97
C THR A 120 -5.25 14.93 16.82
N GLN A 121 -5.27 15.06 18.15
CA GLN A 121 -5.20 13.90 19.04
C GLN A 121 -6.39 12.95 18.86
N GLU A 122 -7.57 13.47 18.52
CA GLU A 122 -8.77 12.68 18.26
C GLU A 122 -8.66 11.89 16.95
N GLU A 123 -8.15 12.51 15.89
CA GLU A 123 -7.86 11.83 14.62
C GLU A 123 -6.79 10.75 14.80
N LEU A 124 -5.72 11.04 15.55
CA LEU A 124 -4.67 10.06 15.85
C LEU A 124 -5.24 8.86 16.62
N LYS A 125 -6.06 9.11 17.63
CA LYS A 125 -6.75 8.04 18.38
C LYS A 125 -7.64 7.20 17.47
N THR A 126 -8.39 7.86 16.60
CA THR A 126 -9.29 7.20 15.63
C THR A 126 -8.49 6.34 14.65
N ALA A 127 -7.41 6.88 14.07
CA ALA A 127 -6.54 6.16 13.15
C ALA A 127 -5.91 4.93 13.82
N ASN A 128 -5.44 5.07 15.06
CA ASN A 128 -4.86 3.96 15.82
C ASN A 128 -5.88 2.84 16.08
N GLN A 129 -7.10 3.20 16.49
CA GLN A 129 -8.19 2.23 16.70
C GLN A 129 -8.54 1.50 15.40
N LEU A 130 -8.59 2.21 14.27
CA LEU A 130 -8.86 1.63 12.97
C LEU A 130 -7.74 0.68 12.51
N PHE A 131 -6.47 1.01 12.77
CA PHE A 131 -5.34 0.10 12.46
C PHE A 131 -5.38 -1.18 13.29
N ILE A 132 -5.62 -1.08 14.59
CA ILE A 132 -5.74 -2.25 15.48
C ILE A 132 -6.91 -3.13 15.03
N LYS A 133 -8.06 -2.51 14.75
CA LYS A 133 -9.25 -3.22 14.28
C LYS A 133 -9.00 -3.90 12.93
N PHE A 134 -8.34 -3.21 11.99
CA PHE A 134 -7.97 -3.79 10.71
C PHE A 134 -7.06 -5.02 10.89
N ALA A 135 -6.03 -4.93 11.74
CA ALA A 135 -5.11 -6.04 11.98
C ALA A 135 -5.83 -7.25 12.59
N SER A 136 -6.68 -7.02 13.60
CA SER A 136 -7.50 -8.07 14.23
C SER A 136 -8.46 -8.73 13.23
N GLU A 137 -9.23 -7.93 12.49
CA GLU A 137 -10.16 -8.45 11.49
C GLU A 137 -9.42 -9.10 10.30
N PHE A 138 -8.20 -8.68 10.00
CA PHE A 138 -7.37 -9.34 8.99
C PHE A 138 -7.03 -10.78 9.41
N GLU A 139 -6.70 -10.99 10.68
CA GLU A 139 -6.44 -12.33 11.21
C GLU A 139 -7.68 -13.23 11.12
N GLU A 140 -8.86 -12.70 11.43
CA GLU A 140 -10.12 -13.43 11.33
C GLU A 140 -10.51 -13.75 9.87
N LEU A 141 -10.36 -12.77 8.97
CA LEU A 141 -10.88 -12.85 7.61
C LEU A 141 -9.95 -13.60 6.64
N TYR A 142 -8.64 -13.32 6.69
CA TYR A 142 -7.65 -13.85 5.74
C TYR A 142 -6.90 -15.06 6.32
N TYR A 143 -6.31 -14.89 7.52
CA TYR A 143 -5.51 -15.94 8.17
C TYR A 143 -6.39 -17.09 8.71
N GLN A 144 -7.55 -16.76 9.30
CA GLN A 144 -8.53 -17.71 9.83
C GLN A 144 -7.97 -18.67 10.88
N CYS A 145 -6.90 -18.28 11.59
CA CYS A 145 -6.17 -19.12 12.54
C CYS A 145 -5.67 -20.45 11.93
N ARG A 146 -5.43 -20.48 10.61
CA ARG A 146 -4.97 -21.68 9.90
C ARG A 146 -3.46 -21.62 9.75
N ILE A 147 -2.72 -22.57 10.34
CA ILE A 147 -1.25 -22.65 10.27
C ILE A 147 -0.73 -22.51 8.82
N LYS A 148 -1.39 -23.18 7.87
CA LYS A 148 -1.13 -23.11 6.43
C LYS A 148 -1.24 -21.71 5.79
N ARG A 149 -1.78 -20.72 6.50
CA ARG A 149 -1.91 -19.32 6.07
C ARG A 149 -1.10 -18.35 6.93
N VAL A 150 -0.26 -18.84 7.84
CA VAL A 150 0.54 -17.98 8.72
C VAL A 150 1.38 -16.97 7.94
N HIS A 151 1.83 -17.34 6.73
CA HIS A 151 2.60 -16.50 5.82
C HIS A 151 1.82 -15.28 5.26
N PHE A 152 0.50 -15.21 5.46
CA PHE A 152 -0.30 -14.02 5.15
C PHE A 152 -0.07 -12.90 6.18
N VAL A 153 0.23 -13.26 7.44
CA VAL A 153 0.43 -12.33 8.56
C VAL A 153 1.86 -11.81 8.52
N ARG A 154 2.17 -11.03 7.49
CA ARG A 154 3.49 -10.41 7.34
C ARG A 154 3.71 -9.35 8.41
N GLN A 155 4.99 -9.03 8.67
CA GLN A 155 5.38 -7.96 9.60
C GLN A 155 4.69 -6.63 9.30
N SER A 156 4.33 -6.35 8.03
CA SER A 156 3.58 -5.15 7.65
C SER A 156 2.20 -5.06 8.29
N ILE A 157 1.51 -6.17 8.53
CA ILE A 157 0.22 -6.18 9.24
C ILE A 157 0.43 -5.84 10.71
N HIS A 158 1.40 -6.49 11.36
CA HIS A 158 1.71 -6.23 12.76
C HIS A 158 2.19 -4.79 13.00
N ALA A 159 3.05 -4.26 12.12
CA ALA A 159 3.60 -2.91 12.22
C ALA A 159 2.51 -1.81 12.28
N LEU A 160 1.32 -2.06 11.72
CA LEU A 160 0.19 -1.12 11.82
C LEU A 160 -0.27 -0.89 13.27
N THR A 161 -0.15 -1.90 14.13
CA THR A 161 -0.58 -1.81 15.55
C THR A 161 0.28 -0.84 16.37
N HIS A 162 1.51 -0.58 15.93
CA HIS A 162 2.43 0.36 16.57
C HIS A 162 2.40 1.75 15.93
N TYR A 163 1.80 1.89 14.76
CA TYR A 163 1.92 3.10 13.93
C TYR A 163 1.40 4.36 14.62
N GLY A 164 0.27 4.26 15.34
CA GLY A 164 -0.26 5.39 16.11
C GLY A 164 0.65 5.82 17.25
N HIS A 165 1.33 4.88 17.91
CA HIS A 165 2.30 5.19 18.95
C HIS A 165 3.54 5.90 18.39
N GLU A 166 4.03 5.44 17.24
CA GLU A 166 5.14 6.09 16.52
C GLU A 166 4.83 7.54 16.17
N VAL A 167 3.61 7.81 15.67
CA VAL A 167 3.18 9.19 15.37
C VAL A 167 3.05 10.03 16.64
N LYS A 168 2.61 9.44 17.75
CA LYS A 168 2.52 10.13 19.03
C LYS A 168 3.89 10.54 19.57
N THR A 169 4.91 9.70 19.39
CA THR A 169 6.26 9.93 19.95
C THR A 169 7.14 10.77 19.02
N LYS A 170 7.01 10.60 17.70
CA LYS A 170 7.89 11.23 16.70
C LYS A 170 7.21 12.35 15.90
N GLY A 171 5.91 12.57 16.11
CA GLY A 171 5.10 13.46 15.28
C GLY A 171 4.63 12.79 13.98
N PRO A 172 3.90 13.52 13.11
CA PRO A 172 3.41 13.01 11.84
C PRO A 172 4.53 12.42 10.98
N LEU A 173 4.47 11.10 10.71
CA LEU A 173 5.54 10.41 10.00
C LEU A 173 5.68 10.83 8.54
N ILE A 174 4.69 11.55 7.98
CA ILE A 174 4.81 12.22 6.67
C ILE A 174 5.94 13.27 6.67
N CYS A 175 6.22 13.89 7.83
CA CYS A 175 7.28 14.87 7.99
C CYS A 175 8.68 14.24 8.17
N ALA A 176 8.75 12.93 8.37
CA ALA A 176 9.98 12.15 8.52
C ALA A 176 10.13 11.09 7.41
N LEU A 177 9.50 11.30 6.25
CA LEU A 177 9.60 10.38 5.13
C LEU A 177 11.01 10.39 4.52
N GLN A 178 11.42 9.23 4.03
CA GLN A 178 12.74 9.04 3.42
C GLN A 178 12.78 9.47 1.94
N TRP A 179 11.67 9.95 1.35
CA TRP A 179 11.60 10.29 -0.09
C TRP A 179 12.72 11.25 -0.51
N THR A 180 12.90 12.35 0.22
CA THR A 180 13.93 13.33 -0.10
C THR A 180 15.33 12.71 0.00
N MET A 181 15.57 11.88 1.02
CA MET A 181 16.86 11.20 1.17
C MET A 181 17.12 10.19 0.06
N GLU A 182 16.13 9.36 -0.29
CA GLU A 182 16.25 8.39 -1.39
C GLU A 182 16.48 9.09 -2.74
N GLN A 183 15.77 10.19 -3.00
CA GLN A 183 15.97 10.98 -4.21
C GLN A 183 17.37 11.58 -4.25
N THR A 184 17.86 12.12 -3.13
CA THR A 184 19.23 12.66 -3.06
C THR A 184 20.26 11.55 -3.29
N ILE A 185 20.10 10.37 -2.70
CA ILE A 185 20.98 9.22 -2.93
C ILE A 185 20.97 8.83 -4.42
N GLY A 186 19.80 8.78 -5.05
CA GLY A 186 19.65 8.51 -6.49
C GLY A 186 20.40 9.54 -7.34
N ASN A 187 20.18 10.82 -7.09
CA ASN A 187 20.86 11.91 -7.81
C ASN A 187 22.38 11.82 -7.62
N LEU A 188 22.86 11.62 -6.39
CA LEU A 188 24.31 11.47 -6.13
C LEU A 188 24.88 10.25 -6.88
N THR A 189 24.16 9.13 -6.91
CA THR A 189 24.60 7.92 -7.63
C THR A 189 24.69 8.16 -9.13
N GLU A 190 23.78 8.95 -9.71
CA GLU A 190 23.83 9.33 -11.13
C GLU A 190 25.02 10.24 -11.48
N GLU A 191 25.51 11.02 -10.52
CA GLU A 191 26.71 11.87 -10.67
C GLU A 191 28.02 11.08 -10.50
N LEU A 192 28.00 9.97 -9.75
CA LEU A 192 29.12 9.03 -9.56
C LEU A 192 29.36 8.17 -10.83
N ARG A 193 29.71 8.80 -11.95
CA ARG A 193 29.86 8.15 -13.27
C ARG A 193 31.23 7.53 -13.56
N GLN A 194 32.26 7.86 -12.79
CA GLN A 194 33.64 7.42 -13.02
C GLN A 194 34.19 6.60 -11.86
N HIS A 195 34.45 5.32 -12.07
CA HIS A 195 35.00 4.43 -11.05
C HIS A 195 36.42 4.80 -10.58
N SER A 196 37.22 5.44 -11.43
CA SER A 196 38.60 5.85 -11.11
C SER A 196 38.70 7.18 -10.38
N ASN A 197 37.69 8.05 -10.50
CA ASN A 197 37.63 9.34 -9.82
C ASN A 197 36.20 9.68 -9.43
N CYS A 198 35.65 8.88 -8.50
CA CYS A 198 34.24 8.89 -8.12
C CYS A 198 33.73 10.30 -7.73
N PHE A 199 34.56 11.13 -7.10
CA PHE A 199 34.14 12.43 -6.57
C PHE A 199 34.35 13.60 -7.53
N ALA A 200 34.95 13.40 -8.71
CA ALA A 200 35.27 14.49 -9.63
C ALA A 200 34.07 15.38 -9.99
N ASN A 201 32.90 14.76 -10.13
CA ASN A 201 31.66 15.46 -10.49
C ASN A 201 30.91 16.04 -9.28
N LEU A 202 31.26 15.64 -8.06
CA LEU A 202 30.60 16.09 -6.83
C LEU A 202 31.26 17.33 -6.19
N ILE A 203 32.45 17.72 -6.67
CA ILE A 203 33.28 18.81 -6.11
C ILE A 203 33.10 20.13 -6.90
N GLN A 204 32.29 20.14 -7.96
CA GLN A 204 31.96 21.35 -8.75
C GLN A 204 30.89 22.21 -8.05
#